data_AF-A0A835I7Q3-F1
#
_entry.id   AF-A0A835I7Q3-F1
#
_cell.length_a   1.000
_cell.length_b   1.000
_cell.length_c   1.000
_cell.angle_alpha   90.00
_cell.angle_beta   90.00
_cell.angle_gamma   90.00
#
_symmetry.space_group_name_H-M   'P 1'
#
loop_
_entity.id
_entity.type
_entity.pdbx_description
1 polymer ?
#
loop_
_entity_poly.entity_id
_entity_poly.type
_entity_poly.pdbx_seq_one_letter_code
_entity_poly.pdbx_strand_id
1 'polypeptide(L)'
;MDGVHVMKRETFYQILLHCLPSGSRGGGEKQGKQLALPFRVLPWDSEVHAVIFVHRVVGFPKGVYFLVRNEDHFHDLKQATRSEFEWVKPEGCPADLPFYAY
;
A
#
# COMPACT_ATOMS: atom_id res chain seq x y z
N MET A 1 8.40 22.51 -1.01
CA MET A 1 7.82 21.90 0.21
C MET A 1 8.57 22.48 1.40
N ASP A 2 7.87 23.12 2.33
CA ASP A 2 8.35 24.19 3.23
C ASP A 2 9.35 23.80 4.35
N GLY A 3 9.87 22.57 4.40
CA GLY A 3 10.87 22.19 5.40
C GLY A 3 10.33 22.01 6.83
N VAL A 4 9.19 22.62 7.16
CA VAL A 4 8.65 22.71 8.53
C VAL A 4 7.73 21.54 8.86
N HIS A 5 6.87 21.12 7.93
CA HIS A 5 5.95 20.02 8.18
C HIS A 5 6.57 18.68 7.77
N VAL A 6 6.58 17.72 8.69
CA VAL A 6 7.07 16.36 8.46
C VAL A 6 6.01 15.35 8.89
N MET A 7 5.74 14.37 8.02
CA MET A 7 4.79 13.30 8.28
C MET A 7 5.46 12.19 9.09
N LYS A 8 4.83 11.75 10.18
CA LYS A 8 5.29 10.56 10.94
C LYS A 8 4.92 9.28 10.20
N ARG A 9 5.72 8.23 10.39
CA ARG A 9 5.49 6.91 9.80
C ARG A 9 4.10 6.34 10.11
N GLU A 10 3.62 6.50 11.33
CA GLU A 10 2.30 5.99 11.73
C GLU A 10 1.18 6.70 10.96
N THR A 11 1.28 8.03 10.81
CA THR A 11 0.35 8.82 9.99
C THR A 11 0.41 8.41 8.53
N PHE A 12 1.61 8.15 8.00
CA PHE A 12 1.79 7.67 6.64
C PHE A 12 1.05 6.34 6.41
N TYR A 13 1.24 5.33 7.28
CA TYR A 13 0.53 4.06 7.17
C TYR A 13 -1.00 4.23 7.29
N GLN A 14 -1.49 5.09 8.17
CA GLN A 14 -2.93 5.37 8.27
C GLN A 14 -3.50 5.94 6.96
N ILE A 15 -2.77 6.87 6.31
CA ILE A 15 -3.17 7.39 5.00
C ILE A 15 -3.24 6.27 3.96
N LEU A 16 -2.26 5.36 3.94
CA LEU A 16 -2.24 4.24 2.99
C LEU A 16 -3.39 3.24 3.23
N LEU A 17 -3.76 2.98 4.49
CA LEU A 17 -4.90 2.14 4.83
C LEU A 17 -6.21 2.69 4.24
N HIS A 18 -6.40 4.02 4.25
CA HIS A 18 -7.55 4.66 3.60
C HIS A 18 -7.51 4.61 2.07
N CYS A 19 -6.39 4.24 1.47
CA CYS A 19 -6.26 4.03 0.03
C CYS A 19 -6.60 2.59 -0.41
N LEU A 20 -6.93 1.69 0.54
CA LEU A 20 -7.31 0.32 0.24
C LEU A 20 -8.78 0.25 -0.21
N PRO A 21 -9.07 -0.29 -1.41
CA PRO A 21 -10.43 -0.27 -1.96
C PRO A 21 -11.43 -1.09 -1.15
N SER A 22 -10.99 -2.17 -0.52
CA SER A 22 -11.76 -3.07 0.32
C SER A 22 -11.93 -2.58 1.77
N GLY A 23 -11.22 -1.52 2.16
CA GLY A 23 -11.15 -1.02 3.53
C GLY A 23 -10.29 -1.89 4.46
N SER A 24 -10.13 -1.45 5.71
CA SER A 24 -9.51 -2.28 6.75
C SER A 24 -10.53 -3.32 7.20
N ARG A 25 -10.42 -4.54 6.66
CA ARG A 25 -11.25 -5.68 7.06
C ARG A 25 -10.55 -6.40 8.21
N GLY A 26 -11.17 -6.38 9.38
CA GLY A 26 -10.70 -7.19 10.50
C GLY A 26 -10.84 -8.67 10.18
N GLY A 27 -9.73 -9.41 10.25
CA GLY A 27 -9.71 -10.86 10.20
C GLY A 27 -9.53 -11.46 8.81
N GLY A 28 -8.28 -11.58 8.35
CA GLY A 28 -7.81 -12.59 7.37
C GLY A 28 -8.45 -12.62 5.97
N GLU A 29 -9.45 -11.80 5.69
CA GLU A 29 -10.09 -11.73 4.38
C GLU A 29 -9.13 -11.07 3.38
N LYS A 30 -8.95 -11.71 2.23
CA LYS A 30 -8.15 -11.17 1.14
C LYS A 30 -8.74 -9.86 0.61
N GLN A 31 -7.87 -8.93 0.24
CA GLN A 31 -8.23 -7.72 -0.48
C GLN A 31 -8.68 -8.06 -1.90
N GLY A 32 -9.59 -7.25 -2.46
CA GLY A 32 -10.06 -7.41 -3.84
C GLY A 32 -11.30 -6.57 -4.10
N LYS A 33 -12.40 -6.94 -3.43
CA LYS A 33 -13.69 -6.26 -3.60
C LYS A 33 -13.67 -4.83 -3.09
N GLN A 34 -14.06 -3.89 -3.95
CA GLN A 34 -14.13 -2.48 -3.59
C GLN A 34 -15.35 -2.21 -2.70
N LEU A 35 -15.12 -1.91 -1.43
CA LEU A 35 -16.15 -1.73 -0.40
C LEU A 35 -16.05 -0.38 0.32
N ALA A 36 -14.85 0.20 0.38
CA ALA A 36 -14.61 1.49 1.00
C ALA A 36 -14.96 2.64 0.05
N LEU A 37 -15.44 3.76 0.60
CA LEU A 37 -15.54 5.00 -0.16
C LEU A 37 -14.14 5.62 -0.32
N PRO A 38 -13.80 6.22 -1.47
CA PRO A 38 -14.66 6.46 -2.64
C PRO A 38 -14.67 5.30 -3.66
N PHE A 39 -14.03 4.17 -3.37
CA PHE A 39 -13.79 3.09 -4.35
C PHE A 39 -15.02 2.22 -4.65
N ARG A 40 -16.03 2.18 -3.78
CA ARG A 40 -17.27 1.38 -3.95
C ARG A 40 -18.15 1.77 -5.16
N VAL A 41 -17.73 2.70 -6.01
CA VAL A 41 -18.48 3.12 -7.21
C VAL A 41 -18.53 2.02 -8.26
N LEU A 42 -17.49 1.19 -8.35
CA LEU A 42 -17.36 0.15 -9.37
C LEU A 42 -17.64 -1.24 -8.76
N PRO A 43 -18.33 -2.13 -9.49
CA PRO A 43 -18.72 -3.44 -8.97
C PRO A 43 -17.61 -4.50 -9.03
N TRP A 44 -16.49 -4.20 -9.70
CA TRP A 44 -15.36 -5.10 -9.89
C TRP A 44 -14.25 -4.88 -8.85
N ASP A 45 -13.34 -5.85 -8.75
CA ASP A 45 -12.20 -5.80 -7.83
C ASP A 45 -11.17 -4.74 -8.25
N SER A 46 -10.17 -4.44 -7.41
CA SER A 46 -9.19 -3.42 -7.80
C SER A 46 -8.25 -3.90 -8.90
N GLU A 47 -8.28 -3.22 -10.05
CA GLU A 47 -7.39 -3.50 -11.20
C GLU A 47 -6.17 -2.57 -11.25
N VAL A 48 -6.07 -1.62 -10.33
CA VAL A 48 -5.00 -0.61 -10.33
C VAL A 48 -4.27 -0.64 -9.00
N HIS A 49 -2.95 -0.72 -9.04
CA HIS A 49 -2.07 -0.67 -7.87
C HIS A 49 -1.35 0.67 -7.80
N ALA A 50 -0.74 1.01 -6.65
CA ALA A 50 -0.02 2.27 -6.51
C ALA A 50 1.46 2.01 -6.24
N VAL A 51 2.32 2.67 -7.02
CA VAL A 51 3.76 2.76 -6.75
C VAL A 51 4.02 4.11 -6.09
N ILE A 52 4.63 4.09 -4.91
CA ILE A 52 4.80 5.25 -4.04
C ILE A 52 6.29 5.52 -3.87
N PHE A 53 6.74 6.68 -4.32
CA PHE A 53 8.08 7.18 -4.02
C PHE A 53 8.06 7.95 -2.70
N VAL A 54 8.60 7.34 -1.64
CA VAL A 54 8.68 7.97 -0.33
C VAL A 54 9.96 8.79 -0.25
N HIS A 55 9.81 10.10 -0.18
CA HIS A 55 10.94 11.04 -0.10
C HIS A 55 11.16 11.59 1.32
N ARG A 56 10.08 11.87 2.07
CA ARG A 56 10.16 12.51 3.39
C ARG A 56 9.07 12.05 4.35
N VAL A 57 9.36 11.00 5.10
CA VAL A 57 8.55 10.52 6.24
C VAL A 57 9.52 10.27 7.40
N VAL A 58 9.20 10.80 8.59
CA VAL A 58 10.06 10.65 9.78
C VAL A 58 10.12 9.19 10.18
N GLY A 59 11.34 8.66 10.34
CA GLY A 59 11.56 7.28 10.78
C GLY A 59 11.15 6.24 9.73
N PHE A 60 11.10 6.62 8.45
CA PHE A 60 10.77 5.70 7.36
C PHE A 60 11.80 5.85 6.24
N PRO A 61 12.37 4.74 5.71
CA PRO A 61 13.39 4.81 4.68
C PRO A 61 12.87 5.47 3.40
N LYS A 62 13.76 6.17 2.68
CA LYS A 62 13.43 6.73 1.37
C LYS A 62 13.50 5.64 0.32
N GLY A 63 12.61 5.66 -0.66
CA GLY A 63 12.63 4.65 -1.71
C GLY A 63 11.32 4.54 -2.48
N VAL A 64 11.26 3.51 -3.33
CA VAL A 64 10.06 3.15 -4.08
C VAL A 64 9.39 1.97 -3.36
N TYR A 65 8.07 2.05 -3.23
CA TYR A 65 7.27 1.05 -2.55
C TYR A 65 6.03 0.72 -3.37
N PHE A 66 5.52 -0.51 -3.25
CA PHE A 66 4.29 -0.95 -3.88
C PHE A 66 3.17 -1.09 -2.86
N LEU A 67 2.04 -0.43 -3.11
CA LEU A 67 0.77 -0.65 -2.43
C LEU A 67 -0.12 -1.53 -3.33
N VAL A 68 -0.26 -2.79 -2.94
CA VAL A 68 -0.99 -3.81 -3.72
C VAL A 68 -2.44 -3.82 -3.30
N ARG A 69 -3.33 -3.25 -4.12
CA ARG A 69 -4.75 -3.06 -3.77
C ARG A 69 -5.67 -4.24 -4.10
N ASN A 70 -5.13 -5.27 -4.74
CA ASN A 70 -5.78 -6.55 -4.99
C ASN A 70 -4.71 -7.64 -4.82
N GLU A 71 -4.90 -8.52 -3.84
CA GLU A 71 -3.90 -9.53 -3.48
C GLU A 71 -3.85 -10.68 -4.48
N ASP A 72 -4.88 -10.88 -5.29
CA ASP A 72 -4.87 -11.89 -6.34
C ASP A 72 -3.88 -11.55 -7.46
N HIS A 73 -3.52 -10.27 -7.61
CA HIS A 73 -2.50 -9.81 -8.58
C HIS A 73 -1.07 -9.80 -8.02
N PHE A 74 -0.87 -10.16 -6.74
CA PHE A 74 0.42 -10.02 -6.08
C PHE A 74 1.54 -10.83 -6.76
N HIS A 75 1.23 -12.08 -7.14
CA HIS A 75 2.19 -12.96 -7.81
C HIS A 75 2.64 -12.38 -9.16
N ASP A 76 1.68 -11.94 -9.96
CA ASP A 76 1.95 -11.41 -11.30
C ASP A 76 2.73 -10.09 -11.26
N LEU A 77 2.42 -9.23 -10.28
CA LEU A 77 3.21 -8.03 -10.01
C LEU A 77 4.66 -8.36 -9.63
N LYS A 78 4.86 -9.37 -8.78
CA LYS A 78 6.19 -9.81 -8.37
C LYS A 78 6.99 -10.37 -9.55
N GLN A 79 6.33 -11.08 -10.47
CA GLN A 79 6.97 -11.59 -11.68
C GLN A 79 7.28 -10.49 -12.71
N ALA A 80 6.43 -9.46 -12.81
CA ALA A 80 6.59 -8.35 -13.74
C ALA A 80 7.60 -7.29 -13.28
N THR A 81 7.98 -7.30 -12.00
CA THR A 81 9.00 -6.38 -11.44
C THR A 81 10.39 -6.97 -11.54
N ARG A 82 11.41 -6.11 -11.45
CA ARG A 82 12.81 -6.56 -11.50
C ARG A 82 13.09 -7.47 -10.29
N SER A 83 13.93 -8.48 -10.48
CA SER A 83 14.25 -9.48 -9.45
C SER A 83 14.90 -8.90 -8.19
N GLU A 84 15.47 -7.70 -8.29
CA GLU A 84 16.07 -6.97 -7.18
C GLU A 84 15.04 -6.32 -6.25
N PHE A 85 13.76 -6.26 -6.64
CA PHE A 85 12.70 -5.78 -5.75
C PHE A 85 12.42 -6.84 -4.67
N GLU A 86 12.68 -6.52 -3.41
CA GLU A 86 12.68 -7.52 -2.32
C GLU A 86 11.27 -8.01 -1.94
N TRP A 87 10.24 -7.20 -2.19
CA TRP A 87 8.85 -7.51 -1.83
C TRP A 87 8.67 -7.79 -0.33
N VAL A 88 9.42 -7.07 0.52
CA VAL A 88 9.38 -7.19 1.98
C VAL A 88 8.52 -6.09 2.61
N LYS A 89 7.80 -6.40 3.69
CA LYS A 89 7.05 -5.38 4.42
C LYS A 89 8.01 -4.48 5.21
N PRO A 90 7.88 -3.15 5.11
CA PRO A 90 8.69 -2.22 5.91
C PRO A 90 8.42 -2.37 7.42
N GLU A 91 9.35 -1.87 8.24
CA GLU A 91 9.25 -1.97 9.70
C GLU A 91 7.96 -1.34 10.25
N GLY A 92 7.27 -2.11 11.09
CA GLY A 92 5.98 -1.74 11.71
C GLY A 92 4.86 -1.44 10.72
N CYS A 93 4.97 -1.93 9.48
CA CYS A 93 3.85 -1.94 8.54
C CYS A 93 2.71 -2.80 9.11
N PRO A 94 1.46 -2.28 9.14
CA PRO A 94 0.30 -3.05 9.58
C PRO A 94 0.15 -4.37 8.80
N ALA A 95 -0.35 -5.40 9.48
CA ALA A 95 -0.53 -6.73 8.90
C ALA A 95 -1.51 -6.72 7.71
N ASP A 96 -2.56 -5.91 7.80
CA ASP A 96 -3.61 -5.72 6.78
C ASP A 96 -3.24 -4.72 5.68
N LEU A 97 -2.06 -4.09 5.78
CA LEU A 97 -1.54 -3.17 4.76
C LEU A 97 -0.60 -3.93 3.79
N PRO A 98 -1.02 -4.24 2.56
CA PRO A 98 -0.18 -4.88 1.54
C PRO A 98 0.77 -3.86 0.89
N PHE A 99 1.77 -3.43 1.66
CA PHE A 99 2.74 -2.42 1.28
C PHE A 99 4.17 -2.96 1.38
N TYR A 100 4.92 -2.89 0.28
CA TYR A 100 6.18 -3.61 0.11
C TYR A 100 7.29 -2.70 -0.38
N ALA A 101 8.50 -2.88 0.17
CA ALA A 101 9.70 -2.15 -0.22
C ALA A 101 10.38 -2.77 -1.44
N TYR A 102 10.96 -1.90 -2.27
CA TYR A 102 12.03 -2.26 -3.21
C TYR A 102 13.22 -2.79 -2.43
#